data_AF-A0A1G5HB42-F1
#
_entry.id   AF-A0A1G5HB42-F1
#
_cell.length_a   1.000
_cell.length_b   1.000
_cell.length_c   1.000
_cell.angle_alpha   90.00
_cell.angle_beta   90.00
_cell.angle_gamma   90.00
#
_symmetry.space_group_name_H-M   'P 1'
#
loop_
_entity.id
_entity.type
_entity.pdbx_description
1 polymer ?
#
loop_
_entity_poly.entity_id
_entity_poly.type
_entity_poly.pdbx_seq_one_letter_code
_entity_poly.pdbx_strand_id
1 'polypeptide(L)'
;MVEQEYKLQMTQPDQFEAVASAPEIREAATGPERTVRMVADYIDTPDLRLLKGGYAYRIRKEGEEWVATVKADMGEGAGDGLHHHREWEAKVPAPEPDLEVFSDPVLVETLRSLQSGQPLTTLFRVDMVRRIRDLNLEGGTLVEWAADQGRILAGEREAPICEVELELKEGSLGAIEELVSTLLSRYPLQPGAETKFARGLALAGLDREGNA
;
A
#
# COMPACT_ATOMS: atom_id res chain seq x y z
N MET A 1 -12.96 3.61 4.64
CA MET A 1 -12.69 2.74 5.82
C MET A 1 -11.40 3.23 6.48
N VAL A 2 -11.20 3.02 7.78
CA VAL A 2 -9.86 3.21 8.39
C VAL A 2 -9.16 1.86 8.32
N GLU A 3 -8.04 1.80 7.62
CA GLU A 3 -7.18 0.61 7.58
C GLU A 3 -6.06 0.75 8.60
N GLN A 4 -5.65 -0.38 9.18
CA GLN A 4 -4.55 -0.46 10.13
C GLN A 4 -3.62 -1.60 9.71
N GLU A 5 -2.36 -1.27 9.42
CA GLU A 5 -1.38 -2.25 8.94
C GLU A 5 -0.02 -2.08 9.60
N TYR A 6 0.65 -3.20 9.89
CA TYR A 6 2.09 -3.20 10.15
C TYR A 6 2.84 -3.46 8.85
N LYS A 7 3.81 -2.61 8.52
CA LYS A 7 4.69 -2.78 7.38
C LYS A 7 6.11 -3.09 7.86
N LEU A 8 6.68 -4.17 7.35
CA LEU A 8 8.07 -4.55 7.61
C LEU A 8 8.83 -4.64 6.30
N GLN A 9 9.99 -4.00 6.25
CA GLN A 9 10.88 -4.03 5.09
C GLN A 9 11.89 -5.17 5.24
N MET A 10 12.10 -5.92 4.16
CA MET A 10 13.15 -6.93 4.11
C MET A 10 14.49 -6.28 3.81
N THR A 11 15.46 -6.47 4.70
CA THR A 11 16.83 -5.95 4.55
C THR A 11 17.72 -6.87 3.69
N GLN A 12 17.31 -8.12 3.49
CA GLN A 12 17.97 -9.11 2.64
C GLN A 12 16.97 -9.71 1.64
N PRO A 13 16.86 -9.14 0.42
CA PRO A 13 15.83 -9.55 -0.55
C PRO A 13 15.95 -10.99 -1.05
N ASP A 14 17.13 -11.60 -0.95
CA ASP A 14 17.38 -13.01 -1.25
C ASP A 14 16.66 -13.96 -0.27
N GLN A 15 16.26 -13.47 0.90
CA GLN A 15 15.45 -14.22 1.86
C GLN A 15 13.93 -14.10 1.65
N PHE A 16 13.47 -13.48 0.56
CA PHE A 16 12.04 -13.25 0.32
C PHE A 16 11.20 -14.52 0.49
N GLU A 17 11.63 -15.65 -0.08
CA GLU A 17 10.90 -16.91 0.01
C GLU A 17 10.82 -17.48 1.43
N ALA A 18 11.87 -17.27 2.23
CA ALA A 18 11.90 -17.72 3.62
C ALA A 18 10.90 -16.93 4.48
N VAL A 19 10.78 -15.62 4.23
CA VAL A 19 9.84 -14.75 4.95
C VAL A 19 8.40 -14.97 4.45
N ALA A 20 8.19 -14.95 3.13
CA ALA A 20 6.86 -15.08 2.53
C ALA A 20 6.18 -16.43 2.84
N SER A 21 6.98 -17.48 3.10
CA SER A 21 6.52 -18.83 3.45
C SER A 21 6.87 -19.25 4.88
N ALA A 22 7.13 -18.28 5.76
CA ALA A 22 7.51 -18.49 7.15
C ALA A 22 6.55 -19.49 7.85
N PRO A 23 7.05 -20.45 8.65
CA PRO A 23 6.20 -21.43 9.36
C PRO A 23 5.09 -20.78 10.17
N GLU A 24 5.38 -19.66 10.83
CA GLU A 24 4.44 -18.89 11.64
C GLU A 24 3.21 -18.43 10.82
N ILE A 25 3.46 -18.02 9.57
CA ILE A 25 2.41 -17.59 8.64
C ILE A 25 1.62 -18.80 8.13
N ARG A 26 2.31 -19.91 7.81
CA ARG A 26 1.65 -21.13 7.32
C ARG A 26 0.78 -21.80 8.37
N GLU A 27 1.20 -21.78 9.63
CA GLU A 27 0.47 -22.37 10.76
C GLU A 27 -0.78 -21.55 11.12
N ALA A 28 -0.72 -20.22 10.99
CA ALA A 28 -1.85 -19.32 11.24
C ALA A 28 -2.84 -19.18 10.07
N ALA A 29 -2.50 -19.68 8.88
CA ALA A 29 -3.29 -19.48 7.67
C ALA A 29 -4.63 -20.25 7.69
N THR A 30 -5.72 -19.58 7.29
CA THR A 30 -7.07 -20.17 7.21
C THR A 30 -7.52 -20.54 5.80
N GLY A 31 -6.60 -20.46 4.81
CA GLY A 31 -6.92 -20.72 3.41
C GLY A 31 -5.70 -20.88 2.51
N PRO A 32 -5.92 -21.05 1.19
CA PRO A 32 -4.83 -21.18 0.22
C PRO A 32 -4.06 -19.86 0.06
N GLU A 33 -2.86 -19.95 -0.48
CA GLU A 33 -2.13 -18.77 -0.92
C GLU A 33 -2.80 -18.19 -2.15
N ARG A 34 -2.80 -16.87 -2.24
CA ARG A 34 -3.17 -16.16 -3.45
C ARG A 34 -1.94 -15.40 -3.93
N THR A 35 -1.63 -15.48 -5.22
CA THR A 35 -0.57 -14.66 -5.82
C THR A 35 -1.21 -13.79 -6.89
N VAL A 36 -0.97 -12.49 -6.81
CA VAL A 36 -1.54 -11.52 -7.74
C VAL A 36 -0.45 -10.55 -8.19
N ARG A 37 -0.38 -10.32 -9.51
CA ARG A 37 0.42 -9.21 -10.04
C ARG A 37 -0.40 -7.94 -9.91
N MET A 38 0.22 -6.92 -9.35
CA MET A 38 -0.33 -5.60 -9.14
C MET A 38 0.47 -4.56 -9.91
N VAL A 39 -0.20 -3.77 -10.74
CA VAL A 39 0.40 -2.63 -11.44
C VAL A 39 -0.40 -1.38 -11.09
N ALA A 40 0.19 -0.45 -10.35
CA ALA A 40 -0.48 0.77 -9.89
C ALA A 40 0.19 2.02 -10.46
N ASP A 41 -0.58 2.86 -11.13
CA ASP A 41 -0.18 4.22 -11.50
C ASP A 41 -0.64 5.19 -10.42
N TYR A 42 0.31 5.89 -9.80
CA TYR A 42 0.02 6.99 -8.89
C TYR A 42 -0.08 8.28 -9.68
N ILE A 43 -1.17 9.00 -9.48
CA ILE A 43 -1.63 10.04 -10.39
C ILE A 43 -1.97 11.29 -9.60
N ASP A 44 -1.57 12.45 -10.12
CA ASP A 44 -1.90 13.77 -9.57
C ASP A 44 -1.92 14.82 -10.68
N THR A 45 -2.28 16.06 -10.35
CA THR A 45 -2.11 17.22 -11.24
C THR A 45 -0.63 17.59 -11.35
N PRO A 46 -0.22 18.30 -12.43
CA PRO A 46 1.19 18.71 -12.60
C PRO A 46 1.77 19.52 -11.44
N ASP A 47 0.91 20.21 -10.69
CA ASP A 47 1.24 21.02 -9.51
C ASP A 47 0.89 20.33 -8.17
N LEU A 48 0.63 19.02 -8.19
CA LEU A 48 0.47 18.13 -7.03
C LEU A 48 -0.68 18.52 -6.10
N ARG A 49 -1.84 18.88 -6.66
CA ARG A 49 -2.97 19.40 -5.87
C ARG A 49 -3.62 18.36 -4.98
N LEU A 50 -3.68 17.09 -5.42
CA LEU A 50 -4.24 16.03 -4.58
C LEU A 50 -3.31 15.78 -3.38
N LEU A 51 -2.00 15.66 -3.63
CA LEU A 51 -0.99 15.52 -2.58
C LEU A 51 -1.02 16.69 -1.58
N LYS A 52 -1.04 17.93 -2.08
CA LYS A 52 -1.16 19.14 -1.24
C LYS A 52 -2.46 19.19 -0.43
N GLY A 53 -3.52 18.56 -0.94
CA GLY A 53 -4.77 18.34 -0.23
C GLY A 53 -4.74 17.17 0.75
N GLY A 54 -3.62 16.44 0.88
CA GLY A 54 -3.47 15.29 1.77
C GLY A 54 -3.96 13.97 1.18
N TYR A 55 -4.11 13.87 -0.15
CA TYR A 55 -4.62 12.70 -0.84
C TYR A 55 -3.59 12.06 -1.76
N ALA A 56 -3.56 10.73 -1.78
CA ALA A 56 -2.84 9.95 -2.78
C ALA A 56 -3.86 9.19 -3.63
N TYR A 57 -3.87 9.48 -4.94
CA TYR A 57 -4.72 8.78 -5.91
C TYR A 57 -3.91 7.79 -6.73
N ARG A 58 -4.46 6.59 -6.92
CA ARG A 58 -3.91 5.58 -7.83
C ARG A 58 -5.00 4.85 -8.61
N ILE A 59 -4.63 4.35 -9.77
CA ILE A 59 -5.36 3.27 -10.44
C ILE A 59 -4.47 2.04 -10.49
N ARG A 60 -4.98 0.92 -9.99
CA ARG A 60 -4.26 -0.35 -9.88
C ARG A 60 -4.95 -1.43 -10.71
N LYS A 61 -4.16 -2.16 -11.49
CA LYS A 61 -4.56 -3.47 -12.03
C LYS A 61 -4.28 -4.54 -11.01
N GLU A 62 -5.26 -5.36 -10.68
CA GLU A 62 -5.14 -6.52 -9.81
C GLU A 62 -5.66 -7.74 -10.57
N GLY A 63 -4.73 -8.54 -11.11
CA GLY A 63 -5.12 -9.60 -12.05
C GLY A 63 -5.79 -9.01 -13.29
N GLU A 64 -7.11 -9.23 -13.43
CA GLU A 64 -7.92 -8.71 -14.55
C GLU A 64 -8.74 -7.47 -14.19
N GLU A 65 -8.87 -7.13 -12.91
CA GLU A 65 -9.69 -6.00 -12.45
C GLU A 65 -8.88 -4.72 -12.36
N TRP A 66 -9.55 -3.58 -12.57
CA TRP A 66 -9.00 -2.25 -12.30
C TRP A 66 -9.70 -1.64 -11.09
N VAL A 67 -8.91 -1.08 -10.19
CA VAL A 67 -9.37 -0.45 -8.96
C VAL A 67 -8.78 0.95 -8.86
N ALA A 68 -9.65 1.95 -8.76
CA ALA A 68 -9.28 3.30 -8.38
C ALA A 68 -9.27 3.39 -6.86
N THR A 69 -8.23 3.98 -6.30
CA THR A 69 -8.05 4.13 -4.86
C THR A 69 -7.69 5.57 -4.53
N VAL A 70 -8.33 6.13 -3.51
CA VAL A 70 -7.84 7.32 -2.82
C VAL A 70 -7.52 6.98 -1.38
N LYS A 71 -6.31 7.34 -0.95
CA LYS A 71 -5.91 7.31 0.46
C LYS A 71 -5.78 8.75 0.98
N ALA A 72 -6.29 8.99 2.19
CA ALA A 72 -6.13 10.24 2.93
C ALA A 72 -5.41 9.99 4.25
N ASP A 73 -4.97 11.06 4.90
CA ASP A 73 -4.25 11.00 6.17
C ASP A 73 -2.95 10.16 6.03
N MET A 74 -2.16 10.44 4.98
CA MET A 74 -0.91 9.75 4.59
C MET A 74 0.27 9.99 5.57
N GLY A 75 -0.01 10.08 6.87
CA GLY A 75 0.98 10.27 7.92
C GLY A 75 2.08 9.20 7.88
N GLU A 76 3.27 9.55 8.37
CA GLU A 76 4.30 8.54 8.64
C GLU A 76 3.74 7.52 9.62
N GLY A 77 4.03 6.24 9.38
CA GLY A 77 3.85 5.26 10.44
C GLY A 77 4.66 5.69 11.66
N ALA A 78 4.28 5.25 12.87
CA ALA A 78 4.82 5.79 14.12
C ALA A 78 6.32 5.44 14.40
N GLY A 79 7.13 5.23 13.36
CA GLY A 79 8.51 4.74 13.40
C GLY A 79 8.62 3.25 13.70
N ASP A 80 7.57 2.67 14.26
CA ASP A 80 7.38 1.25 14.58
C ASP A 80 6.85 0.42 13.39
N GLY A 81 6.50 1.08 12.29
CA GLY A 81 5.96 0.45 11.08
C GLY A 81 4.45 0.28 11.09
N LEU A 82 3.71 0.79 12.08
CA LEU A 82 2.24 0.82 12.08
C LEU A 82 1.74 2.01 11.25
N HIS A 83 0.85 1.76 10.29
CA HIS A 83 0.23 2.78 9.43
C HIS A 83 -1.28 2.78 9.62
N HIS A 84 -1.87 3.98 9.74
CA HIS A 84 -3.32 4.19 9.76
C HIS A 84 -3.70 5.19 8.67
N HIS A 85 -4.65 4.84 7.81
CA HIS A 85 -5.15 5.78 6.81
C HIS A 85 -6.61 5.54 6.47
N ARG A 86 -7.27 6.60 5.97
CA ARG A 86 -8.60 6.46 5.37
C ARG A 86 -8.46 6.11 3.91
N GLU A 87 -9.17 5.07 3.49
CA GLU A 87 -9.17 4.58 2.11
C GLU A 87 -10.58 4.48 1.53
N TRP A 88 -10.67 4.82 0.25
CA TRP A 88 -11.83 4.64 -0.61
C TRP A 88 -11.37 3.92 -1.87
N GLU A 89 -12.12 2.90 -2.28
CA GLU A 89 -11.87 2.13 -3.49
C GLU A 89 -13.12 2.06 -4.37
N ALA A 90 -12.91 2.02 -5.68
CA ALA A 90 -13.96 1.79 -6.67
C ALA A 90 -13.42 0.93 -7.81
N LYS A 91 -14.20 -0.09 -8.22
CA LYS A 91 -13.90 -0.86 -9.44
C LYS A 91 -14.16 0.01 -10.65
N VAL A 92 -13.21 0.05 -11.58
CA VAL A 92 -13.29 0.81 -12.82
C VAL A 92 -13.10 -0.11 -14.03
N PRO A 93 -13.66 0.21 -15.21
CA PRO A 93 -13.57 -0.67 -16.37
C PRO A 93 -12.20 -0.59 -17.09
N ALA A 94 -11.46 0.49 -16.89
CA ALA A 94 -10.24 0.82 -17.63
C ALA A 94 -9.29 1.66 -16.76
N PRO A 95 -7.99 1.78 -17.12
CA PRO A 95 -7.02 2.58 -16.39
C PRO A 95 -7.12 4.09 -16.68
N GLU A 96 -8.35 4.61 -16.82
CA GLU A 96 -8.59 6.03 -17.08
C GLU A 96 -8.78 6.78 -15.75
N PRO A 97 -7.95 7.79 -15.43
CA PRO A 97 -8.09 8.61 -14.24
C PRO A 97 -9.45 9.31 -14.17
N ASP A 98 -10.25 8.93 -13.17
CA ASP A 98 -11.53 9.54 -12.87
C ASP A 98 -11.70 9.61 -11.34
N LEU A 99 -11.89 10.83 -10.82
CA LEU A 99 -12.08 11.10 -9.40
C LEU A 99 -13.55 11.05 -8.98
N GLU A 100 -14.49 10.90 -9.93
CA GLU A 100 -15.93 10.84 -9.67
C GLU A 100 -16.47 9.41 -9.47
N VAL A 101 -15.62 8.39 -9.64
CA VAL A 101 -15.98 6.96 -9.52
C VAL A 101 -16.30 6.52 -8.09
N PHE A 102 -15.93 7.32 -7.10
CA PHE A 102 -16.11 6.97 -5.69
C PHE A 102 -17.55 7.20 -5.23
N SER A 103 -18.06 6.33 -4.37
CA SER A 103 -19.43 6.40 -3.87
C SER A 103 -19.66 7.47 -2.80
N ASP A 104 -18.59 8.02 -2.22
CA ASP A 104 -18.65 9.06 -1.19
C ASP A 104 -18.72 10.45 -1.85
N PRO A 105 -19.88 11.14 -1.79
CA PRO A 105 -20.05 12.43 -2.47
C PRO A 105 -19.18 13.54 -1.87
N VAL A 106 -18.86 13.49 -0.57
CA VAL A 106 -18.02 14.50 0.09
C VAL A 106 -16.58 14.36 -0.39
N LEU A 107 -16.10 13.13 -0.53
CA LEU A 107 -14.80 12.85 -1.14
C LEU A 107 -14.76 13.36 -2.58
N VAL A 108 -15.75 12.98 -3.41
CA VAL A 108 -15.79 13.38 -4.83
C VAL A 108 -15.78 14.91 -4.97
N GLU A 109 -16.58 15.63 -4.19
CA GLU A 109 -16.60 17.10 -4.20
C GLU A 109 -15.24 17.69 -3.81
N THR A 110 -14.60 17.13 -2.78
CA THR A 110 -13.28 17.55 -2.32
C THR A 110 -12.21 17.34 -3.41
N LEU A 111 -12.15 16.14 -3.99
CA LEU A 111 -11.20 15.78 -5.03
C LEU A 111 -11.39 16.64 -6.30
N ARG A 112 -12.64 16.86 -6.71
CA ARG A 112 -12.97 17.73 -7.85
C ARG A 112 -12.50 19.17 -7.60
N SER A 113 -12.74 19.68 -6.39
CA SER A 113 -12.30 21.02 -5.98
C SER A 113 -10.78 21.17 -6.03
N LEU A 114 -10.05 20.18 -5.50
CA LEU A 114 -8.59 20.13 -5.52
C LEU A 114 -8.05 20.04 -6.96
N GLN A 115 -8.55 19.10 -7.77
CA GLN A 115 -8.14 18.95 -9.17
C GLN A 115 -8.38 20.23 -9.97
N SER A 116 -9.52 20.90 -9.75
CA SER A 116 -9.87 22.20 -10.37
C SER A 116 -9.73 22.21 -11.90
N GLY A 117 -10.09 21.10 -12.55
CA GLY A 117 -10.01 20.94 -14.01
C GLY A 117 -8.60 20.79 -14.59
N GLN A 118 -7.55 20.68 -13.76
CA GLN A 118 -6.21 20.33 -14.24
C GLN A 118 -6.19 18.88 -14.75
N PRO A 119 -5.32 18.57 -15.73
CA PRO A 119 -5.15 17.20 -16.19
C PRO A 119 -4.56 16.34 -15.07
N LEU A 120 -4.93 15.06 -15.06
CA LEU A 120 -4.37 14.05 -14.18
C LEU A 120 -3.25 13.31 -14.92
N THR A 121 -2.07 13.25 -14.33
CA THR A 121 -0.86 12.68 -14.92
C THR A 121 -0.21 11.68 -13.98
N THR A 122 0.36 10.61 -14.54
CA THR A 122 1.11 9.62 -13.74
C THR A 122 2.40 10.23 -13.23
N LEU A 123 2.59 10.21 -11.90
CA LEU A 123 3.82 10.62 -11.23
C LEU A 123 4.87 9.50 -11.28
N PHE A 124 4.43 8.28 -10.94
CA PHE A 124 5.25 7.08 -10.93
C PHE A 124 4.34 5.84 -10.96
N ARG A 125 4.95 4.69 -11.23
CA ARG A 125 4.29 3.39 -11.29
C ARG A 125 4.88 2.44 -10.26
N VAL A 126 4.04 1.59 -9.69
CA VAL A 126 4.43 0.41 -8.91
C VAL A 126 4.08 -0.83 -9.74
N ASP A 127 5.03 -1.74 -9.94
CA ASP A 127 4.82 -3.04 -10.58
C ASP A 127 5.39 -4.12 -9.66
N MET A 128 4.50 -4.93 -9.09
CA MET A 128 4.85 -5.92 -8.07
C MET A 128 4.01 -7.18 -8.17
N VAL A 129 4.51 -8.23 -7.53
CA VAL A 129 3.76 -9.44 -7.22
C VAL A 129 3.52 -9.47 -5.72
N ARG A 130 2.27 -9.68 -5.34
CA ARG A 130 1.83 -9.82 -3.96
C ARG A 130 1.43 -11.27 -3.71
N ARG A 131 2.00 -11.89 -2.67
CA ARG A 131 1.58 -13.19 -2.11
C ARG A 131 0.75 -12.94 -0.87
N ILE A 132 -0.48 -13.45 -0.85
CA ILE A 132 -1.49 -13.16 0.16
C ILE A 132 -1.85 -14.44 0.93
N ARG A 133 -1.97 -14.30 2.25
CA ARG A 133 -2.51 -15.31 3.16
C ARG A 133 -3.49 -14.65 4.13
N ASP A 134 -4.65 -15.28 4.32
CA ASP A 134 -5.57 -14.89 5.38
C ASP A 134 -5.20 -15.66 6.65
N LEU A 135 -4.95 -14.94 7.74
CA LEU A 135 -4.52 -15.51 9.01
C LEU A 135 -5.62 -15.39 10.07
N ASN A 136 -5.65 -16.35 10.98
CA ASN A 136 -6.42 -16.27 12.21
C ASN A 136 -5.48 -16.45 13.39
N LEU A 137 -5.20 -15.34 14.07
CA LEU A 137 -4.30 -15.29 15.21
C LEU A 137 -5.05 -15.53 16.52
N GLU A 138 -4.32 -15.48 17.63
CA GLU A 138 -4.92 -15.64 18.96
C GLU A 138 -6.07 -14.64 19.19
N GLY A 139 -7.06 -15.10 19.97
CA GLY A 139 -8.27 -14.31 20.25
C GLY A 139 -9.23 -14.17 19.07
N GLY A 140 -9.00 -14.86 17.95
CA GLY A 140 -9.85 -14.76 16.75
C GLY A 140 -9.53 -13.55 15.86
N THR A 141 -8.33 -12.98 16.00
CA THR A 141 -7.91 -11.81 15.21
C THR A 141 -7.66 -12.22 13.76
N LEU A 142 -8.38 -11.60 12.83
CA LEU A 142 -8.28 -11.85 11.40
C LEU A 142 -7.32 -10.84 10.76
N VAL A 143 -6.33 -11.34 10.04
CA VAL A 143 -5.25 -10.54 9.46
C VAL A 143 -5.02 -10.95 8.01
N GLU A 144 -4.86 -9.98 7.11
CA GLU A 144 -4.30 -10.25 5.79
C GLU A 144 -2.77 -10.10 5.86
N TRP A 145 -2.05 -11.18 5.58
CA TRP A 145 -0.61 -11.17 5.35
C TRP A 145 -0.33 -10.99 3.86
N ALA A 146 0.44 -9.97 3.51
CA ALA A 146 0.84 -9.67 2.14
C ALA A 146 2.37 -9.56 2.03
N ALA A 147 3.00 -10.44 1.28
CA ALA A 147 4.42 -10.33 0.91
C ALA A 147 4.56 -9.76 -0.50
N ASP A 148 5.23 -8.61 -0.61
CA ASP A 148 5.38 -7.84 -1.83
C ASP A 148 6.80 -7.89 -2.36
N GLN A 149 6.95 -8.23 -3.64
CA GLN A 149 8.21 -8.15 -4.37
C GLN A 149 8.00 -7.49 -5.73
N GLY A 150 8.82 -6.49 -6.05
CA GLY A 150 8.68 -5.76 -7.30
C GLY A 150 9.52 -4.51 -7.36
N ARG A 151 8.98 -3.45 -7.97
CA ARG A 151 9.68 -2.18 -8.13
C ARG A 151 8.74 -0.99 -8.25
N ILE A 152 9.28 0.16 -7.89
CA ILE A 152 8.74 1.50 -8.19
C ILE A 152 9.51 2.04 -9.40
N LEU A 153 8.80 2.68 -10.32
CA LEU A 153 9.30 3.23 -11.58
C LEU A 153 8.91 4.71 -11.68
N ALA A 154 9.87 5.62 -11.78
CA ALA A 154 9.63 7.04 -11.96
C ALA A 154 10.52 7.60 -13.09
N GLY A 155 9.96 7.70 -14.30
CA GLY A 155 10.74 7.98 -15.51
C GLY A 155 11.76 6.85 -15.77
N GLU A 156 13.03 7.19 -15.86
CA GLU A 156 14.13 6.23 -16.05
C GLU A 156 14.69 5.66 -14.73
N ARG A 157 14.18 6.13 -13.57
CA ARG A 157 14.62 5.67 -12.25
C ARG A 157 13.77 4.52 -11.76
N GLU A 158 14.40 3.58 -11.05
CA GLU A 158 13.72 2.47 -10.38
C GLU A 158 14.19 2.30 -8.93
N ALA A 159 13.31 1.75 -8.09
CA ALA A 159 13.63 1.33 -6.72
C ALA A 159 12.97 -0.02 -6.39
N PRO A 160 13.66 -0.96 -5.72
CA PRO A 160 13.13 -2.30 -5.46
C PRO A 160 12.07 -2.29 -4.36
N ILE A 161 11.04 -3.13 -4.47
CA ILE A 161 10.08 -3.43 -3.41
C ILE A 161 10.38 -4.84 -2.88
N CYS A 162 10.54 -4.95 -1.58
CA CYS A 162 10.72 -6.21 -0.86
C CYS A 162 10.25 -6.00 0.59
N GLU A 163 8.98 -6.24 0.84
CA GLU A 163 8.33 -5.91 2.12
C GLU A 163 7.18 -6.87 2.42
N VAL A 164 6.75 -6.88 3.67
CA VAL A 164 5.54 -7.58 4.12
C VAL A 164 4.62 -6.59 4.84
N GLU A 165 3.33 -6.76 4.64
CA GLU A 165 2.27 -6.00 5.28
C GLU A 165 1.36 -6.97 6.06
N LEU A 166 0.95 -6.58 7.27
CA LEU A 166 -0.01 -7.28 8.11
C LEU A 166 -1.18 -6.34 8.35
N GLU A 167 -2.26 -6.50 7.57
CA GLU A 167 -3.45 -5.66 7.66
C GLU A 167 -4.48 -6.27 8.62
N LEU A 168 -4.90 -5.51 9.63
CA LEU A 168 -5.94 -5.93 10.55
C LEU A 168 -7.31 -5.89 9.85
N LYS A 169 -7.97 -7.04 9.73
CA LYS A 169 -9.35 -7.12 9.20
C LYS A 169 -10.39 -7.11 10.33
N GLU A 170 -10.10 -7.83 11.42
CA GLU A 170 -10.95 -7.90 12.61
C GLU A 170 -10.11 -8.28 13.85
N GLY A 171 -10.46 -7.76 15.02
CA GLY A 171 -9.82 -8.16 16.29
C GLY A 171 -8.87 -7.10 16.87
N SER A 172 -7.70 -7.53 17.35
CA SER A 172 -6.78 -6.69 18.14
C SER A 172 -5.43 -6.51 17.47
N LEU A 173 -4.91 -5.27 17.46
CA LEU A 173 -3.53 -4.98 17.05
C LEU A 173 -2.48 -5.71 17.90
N GLY A 174 -2.78 -5.99 19.17
CA GLY A 174 -1.83 -6.67 20.06
C GLY A 174 -1.43 -8.07 19.55
N ALA A 175 -2.35 -8.80 18.91
CA ALA A 175 -2.02 -10.09 18.31
C ALA A 175 -1.09 -9.95 17.08
N ILE A 176 -1.22 -8.85 16.32
CA ILE A 176 -0.31 -8.55 15.21
C ILE A 176 1.07 -8.16 15.75
N GLU A 177 1.13 -7.39 16.83
CA GLU A 177 2.39 -6.97 17.48
C GLU A 177 3.23 -8.17 17.94
N GLU A 178 2.60 -9.19 18.52
CA GLU A 178 3.27 -10.43 18.93
C GLU A 178 3.86 -11.19 17.73
N LEU A 179 3.10 -11.28 16.62
CA LEU A 179 3.58 -11.87 15.37
C LEU A 179 4.73 -11.05 14.77
N VAL A 180 4.59 -9.72 14.71
CA VAL A 180 5.64 -8.80 14.22
C VAL A 180 6.92 -8.96 15.03
N SER A 181 6.83 -9.00 16.36
CA SER A 181 7.97 -9.22 17.26
C SER A 181 8.66 -10.56 16.96
N THR A 182 7.88 -11.61 16.76
CA THR A 182 8.40 -12.95 16.39
C THR A 182 9.15 -12.89 15.06
N LEU A 183 8.56 -12.28 14.04
CA LEU A 183 9.15 -12.16 12.71
C LEU A 183 10.46 -11.35 12.72
N LEU A 184 10.47 -10.20 13.40
CA LEU A 184 11.67 -9.36 13.56
C LEU A 184 12.82 -10.09 14.26
N SER A 185 12.52 -11.02 15.17
CA SER A 185 13.54 -11.80 15.87
C SER A 185 14.16 -12.94 15.03
N ARG A 186 13.48 -13.38 13.97
CA ARG A 186 13.84 -14.59 13.19
C ARG A 186 14.30 -14.31 11.78
N TYR A 187 13.86 -13.21 11.19
CA TYR A 187 14.08 -12.88 9.79
C TYR A 187 14.77 -11.51 9.65
N PRO A 188 15.44 -11.24 8.52
CA PRO A 188 16.10 -9.95 8.26
C PRO A 188 15.09 -8.85 7.92
N LEU A 189 14.21 -8.55 8.87
CA LEU A 189 13.14 -7.57 8.76
C LEU A 189 13.44 -6.35 9.64
N GLN A 190 12.92 -5.20 9.22
CA GLN A 190 12.90 -3.98 10.01
C GLN A 190 11.55 -3.27 9.83
N PRO A 191 11.12 -2.42 10.78
CA PRO A 191 9.97 -1.55 10.57
C PRO A 191 10.07 -0.74 9.27
N GLY A 192 9.04 -0.81 8.44
CA GLY A 192 8.93 -0.06 7.18
C GLY A 192 8.20 1.25 7.41
N ALA A 193 8.95 2.31 7.70
CA ALA A 193 8.38 3.64 7.98
C ALA A 193 7.83 4.35 6.74
N GLU A 194 8.45 4.15 5.57
CA GLU A 194 8.05 4.81 4.33
C GLU A 194 7.04 3.97 3.55
N THR A 195 5.97 4.62 3.08
CA THR A 195 5.01 3.99 2.18
C THR A 195 5.58 3.89 0.77
N LYS A 196 5.08 2.93 -0.03
CA LYS A 196 5.38 2.85 -1.48
C LYS A 196 5.12 4.18 -2.19
N PHE A 197 4.10 4.91 -1.74
CA PHE A 197 3.78 6.24 -2.25
C PHE A 197 4.90 7.26 -1.98
N ALA A 198 5.36 7.36 -0.73
CA ALA A 198 6.42 8.28 -0.35
C ALA A 198 7.74 7.98 -1.07
N ARG A 199 8.09 6.69 -1.14
CA ARG A 199 9.26 6.21 -1.89
C ARG A 199 9.17 6.54 -3.37
N GLY A 200 7.97 6.45 -3.96
CA GLY A 200 7.73 6.83 -5.35
C GLY A 200 7.81 8.32 -5.61
N LEU A 201 7.30 9.16 -4.72
CA LEU A 201 7.50 10.61 -4.78
C LEU A 201 8.99 10.96 -4.73
N ALA A 202 9.72 10.44 -3.74
CA ALA A 202 11.15 10.66 -3.60
C ALA A 202 11.92 10.19 -4.85
N LEU A 203 11.56 9.02 -5.38
CA LEU A 203 12.13 8.50 -6.63
C LEU A 203 11.78 9.38 -7.84
N ALA A 204 10.63 10.04 -7.85
CA ALA A 204 10.24 11.02 -8.87
C ALA A 204 10.93 12.39 -8.68
N GLY A 205 11.66 12.60 -7.58
CA GLY A 205 12.25 13.90 -7.24
C GLY A 205 11.21 14.90 -6.73
N LEU A 206 10.16 14.39 -6.08
CA LEU A 206 9.08 15.16 -5.47
C LEU A 206 9.13 14.96 -3.95
N ASP A 207 8.79 15.99 -3.18
CA ASP A 207 8.58 15.86 -1.74
C ASP A 207 7.08 15.76 -1.38
N ARG A 208 6.80 15.39 -0.13
CA ARG A 208 5.43 15.27 0.40
C ARG A 208 4.72 16.61 0.59
N GLU A 209 5.45 17.72 0.55
CA GLU A 209 4.88 19.07 0.57
C GLU A 209 4.45 19.51 -0.85
N GLY A 210 4.79 18.71 -1.86
CA GLY A 210 4.50 18.97 -3.26
C GLY A 210 5.43 20.02 -3.88
N ASN A 211 6.67 20.09 -3.40
CA ASN A 211 7.77 20.80 -4.04
C ASN A 211 8.59 19.83 -4.92
N ALA A 212 9.24 20.40 -5.92
CA ALA A 212 10.19 19.74 -6.81
C ALA A 212 11.62 20.22 -6.51
#